data_AF-A0A4Y2DQ58-F1
#
_entry.id   AF-A0A4Y2DQ58-F1
#
_cell.length_a   1.000
_cell.length_b   1.000
_cell.length_c   1.000
_cell.angle_alpha   90.00
_cell.angle_beta   90.00
_cell.angle_gamma   90.00
#
_symmetry.space_group_name_H-M   'P 1'
#
loop_
_entity.id
_entity.type
_entity.pdbx_description
1 polymer ?
#
loop_
_entity_poly.entity_id
_entity_poly.type
_entity_poly.pdbx_seq_one_letter_code
_entity_poly.pdbx_strand_id
1 'polypeptide(L)'
;MSGYLGDVPSVKKLRSGNLLVEVSSRKQAQIILKLNNLGSISVAITAHSSLNFCKGVVSCGELFFNTQIEEITEKLKNQGVTRVRRISIRKSGQLLGTKHLVLTFHGSKLPESIKAGYMKLAVRHYFPNPLRGFNCQRFGHSKASCRGTLACARCAETGHDSSGCIAPEKCTNCKGSHTSFSHSCPSWIFEKEVIS
;
A
#
# COMPACT_ATOMS: atom_id res chain seq x y z
N MET A 1 25.49 8.50 20.70
CA MET A 1 24.34 7.67 20.28
C MET A 1 24.74 6.24 19.88
N SER A 2 26.00 5.97 19.50
CA SER A 2 26.48 4.64 19.08
C SER A 2 26.70 3.61 20.21
N GLY A 3 26.83 4.04 21.47
CA GLY A 3 27.26 3.15 22.56
C GLY A 3 26.20 2.20 23.14
N TYR A 4 24.90 2.51 23.02
CA TYR A 4 23.84 1.77 23.74
C TYR A 4 22.88 1.00 22.84
N LEU A 5 22.81 1.35 21.55
CA LEU A 5 21.85 0.80 20.59
C LEU A 5 22.52 0.00 19.47
N GLY A 6 23.85 0.03 19.38
CA GLY A 6 24.59 -0.42 18.20
C GLY A 6 24.32 0.47 16.98
N ASP A 7 24.95 0.12 15.86
CA ASP A 7 24.71 0.81 14.60
C ASP A 7 23.31 0.48 14.06
N VAL A 8 22.60 1.52 13.64
CA VAL A 8 21.29 1.42 12.98
C VAL A 8 21.47 1.68 11.48
N PRO A 9 20.86 0.88 10.58
CA PRO A 9 21.06 1.03 9.14
C PRO A 9 20.63 2.40 8.60
N SER A 10 19.53 2.95 9.11
CA SER A 10 19.03 4.25 8.66
C SER A 10 18.19 4.95 9.72
N VAL A 11 18.27 6.28 9.72
CA VAL A 11 17.40 7.17 10.50
C VAL A 11 16.90 8.27 9.59
N LYS A 12 15.57 8.45 9.54
CA LYS A 12 14.91 9.45 8.69
C LYS A 12 13.93 10.29 9.49
N LYS A 13 14.07 11.62 9.41
CA LYS A 13 13.09 12.54 9.98
C LYS A 13 11.82 12.57 9.11
N LEU A 14 10.66 12.32 9.73
CA LEU A 14 9.36 12.39 9.08
C LEU A 14 8.83 13.83 9.11
N ARG A 15 7.87 14.13 8.21
CA ARG A 15 7.19 15.44 8.18
C ARG A 15 6.43 15.75 9.47
N SER A 16 6.03 14.73 10.23
CA SER A 16 5.39 14.89 11.54
C SER A 16 6.37 15.36 12.63
N GLY A 17 7.68 15.38 12.36
CA GLY A 17 8.72 15.62 13.36
C GLY A 17 9.27 14.34 14.01
N ASN A 18 8.58 13.20 13.86
CA ASN A 18 9.04 11.90 14.37
C ASN A 18 10.27 11.38 13.63
N LEU A 19 11.01 10.47 14.25
CA LEU A 19 12.11 9.74 13.62
C LEU A 19 11.64 8.34 13.21
N LEU A 20 11.89 7.97 11.96
CA LEU A 20 11.81 6.61 11.47
C LEU A 20 13.19 5.98 11.58
N VAL A 21 13.28 4.88 12.31
CA VAL A 21 14.55 4.16 12.55
C VAL A 21 14.42 2.76 11.97
N GLU A 22 15.33 2.41 11.08
CA GLU A 22 15.52 1.04 10.63
C GLU A 22 16.46 0.31 11.59
N VAL A 23 16.25 -0.98 11.78
CA VAL A 23 16.98 -1.80 12.75
C VAL A 23 17.52 -3.05 12.07
N SER A 24 18.75 -3.43 12.41
CA SER A 24 19.47 -4.55 11.79
C SER A 24 18.98 -5.90 12.28
N SER A 25 18.30 -5.96 13.43
CA SER A 25 17.83 -7.22 14.01
C SER A 25 16.62 -7.08 14.91
N ARG A 26 15.88 -8.19 15.07
CA ARG A 26 14.77 -8.28 16.03
C ARG A 26 15.22 -8.01 17.47
N LYS A 27 16.43 -8.43 17.86
CA LYS A 27 16.99 -8.16 19.20
C LYS A 27 17.18 -6.66 19.43
N GLN A 28 17.77 -5.96 18.45
CA GLN A 28 17.93 -4.52 18.49
C GLN A 28 16.57 -3.81 18.56
N ALA A 29 15.59 -4.25 17.75
CA ALA A 29 14.22 -3.73 17.79
C ALA A 29 13.59 -3.85 19.19
N GLN A 30 13.75 -4.99 19.86
CA GLN A 30 13.22 -5.23 21.20
C GLN A 30 13.87 -4.37 22.28
N ILE A 31 15.15 -4.04 22.13
CA ILE A 31 15.85 -3.11 23.05
C ILE A 31 15.34 -1.70 22.82
N ILE A 32 15.29 -1.25 21.55
CA ILE A 32 14.83 0.09 21.16
C ILE A 32 13.39 0.32 21.61
N LEU A 33 12.48 -0.65 21.43
CA LEU A 33 11.07 -0.53 21.84
C LEU A 33 10.86 -0.33 23.34
N LYS A 34 11.85 -0.64 24.18
CA LYS A 34 11.78 -0.45 25.64
C LYS A 34 12.38 0.89 26.09
N LEU A 35 12.98 1.66 25.19
CA LEU A 35 13.55 2.96 25.56
C LEU A 35 12.45 4.00 25.70
N ASN A 36 12.50 4.73 26.82
CA ASN A 36 11.63 5.88 27.08
C ASN A 36 12.41 7.20 27.03
N ASN A 37 13.74 7.15 26.91
CA ASN A 37 14.60 8.32 26.86
C ASN A 37 15.71 8.13 25.83
N LEU A 38 16.03 9.20 25.08
CA LEU A 38 17.22 9.33 24.26
C LEU A 38 18.08 10.46 24.84
N GLY A 39 19.08 10.09 25.63
CA GLY A 39 19.82 11.05 26.45
C GLY A 39 18.91 11.64 27.53
N SER A 40 18.81 12.97 27.58
CA SER A 40 17.90 13.70 28.49
C SER A 40 16.50 13.92 27.90
N ILE A 41 16.22 13.47 26.67
CA ILE A 41 14.95 13.70 25.98
C ILE A 41 14.05 12.49 26.17
N SER A 42 12.87 12.69 26.76
CA SER A 42 11.83 11.66 26.83
C SER A 42 11.25 11.38 25.45
N VAL A 43 11.12 10.11 25.09
CA VAL A 43 10.61 9.66 23.79
C VAL A 43 9.59 8.54 23.95
N ALA A 44 8.63 8.49 23.03
CA ALA A 44 7.72 7.37 22.86
C ALA A 44 8.10 6.61 21.58
N ILE A 45 8.34 5.31 21.71
CA ILE A 45 8.78 4.46 20.60
C ILE A 45 7.68 3.46 20.29
N THR A 46 7.32 3.38 19.01
CA THR A 46 6.31 2.42 18.52
C THR A 46 6.82 1.74 17.26
N ALA A 47 6.44 0.48 17.06
CA ALA A 47 6.71 -0.20 15.81
C ALA A 47 5.96 0.51 14.67
N HIS A 48 6.62 0.70 13.52
CA HIS A 48 5.98 1.37 12.39
C HIS A 48 4.74 0.60 11.93
N SER A 49 3.61 1.32 11.81
CA SER A 49 2.28 0.75 11.60
C SER A 49 2.08 0.05 10.25
N SER A 50 2.97 0.27 9.28
CA SER A 50 2.85 -0.32 7.93
C SER A 50 4.11 -0.97 7.38
N LEU A 51 5.31 -0.65 7.91
CA LEU A 51 6.58 -1.12 7.34
C LEU A 51 6.97 -2.51 7.87
N ASN A 52 6.33 -2.95 8.94
CA ASN A 52 6.51 -4.29 9.52
C ASN A 52 5.51 -5.31 8.97
N PHE A 53 4.91 -5.03 7.82
CA PHE A 53 3.92 -5.90 7.20
C PHE A 53 4.25 -6.12 5.73
N CYS A 54 4.14 -7.37 5.29
CA CYS A 54 4.15 -7.72 3.88
C CYS A 54 2.73 -8.07 3.43
N LYS A 55 2.47 -7.90 2.13
CA LYS A 55 1.17 -8.20 1.53
C LYS A 55 1.34 -9.20 0.40
N GLY A 56 0.50 -10.22 0.40
CA GLY A 56 0.47 -11.23 -0.63
C GLY A 56 -0.91 -11.37 -1.27
N VAL A 57 -0.95 -11.82 -2.52
CA VAL A 57 -2.17 -12.21 -3.22
C VAL A 57 -2.28 -13.72 -3.25
N VAL A 58 -3.44 -14.22 -2.86
CA VAL A 58 -3.86 -15.60 -3.11
C VAL A 58 -5.07 -15.60 -4.03
N SER A 59 -5.19 -16.64 -4.85
CA SER A 59 -6.27 -16.79 -5.82
C SER A 59 -6.98 -18.10 -5.57
N CYS A 60 -8.24 -18.07 -5.15
CA CYS A 60 -9.04 -19.28 -4.98
C CYS A 60 -10.53 -18.92 -5.10
N GLY A 61 -11.20 -19.42 -6.14
CA GLY A 61 -12.62 -19.17 -6.37
C GLY A 61 -13.49 -19.95 -5.40
N GLU A 62 -13.27 -21.26 -5.33
CA GLU A 62 -14.12 -22.20 -4.59
C GLU A 62 -14.20 -21.91 -3.09
N LEU A 63 -13.06 -21.61 -2.43
CA LEU A 63 -13.05 -21.41 -0.97
C LEU A 63 -13.41 -19.99 -0.54
N PHE A 64 -13.18 -19.00 -1.37
CA PHE A 64 -13.28 -17.62 -0.92
C PHE A 64 -14.45 -16.87 -1.54
N PHE A 65 -14.99 -17.29 -2.69
CA PHE A 65 -15.95 -16.45 -3.41
C PHE A 65 -17.19 -16.11 -2.56
N ASN A 66 -17.75 -17.07 -1.83
CA ASN A 66 -18.95 -16.90 -1.02
C ASN A 66 -18.69 -16.76 0.49
N THR A 67 -17.44 -16.81 0.93
CA THR A 67 -17.09 -16.73 2.36
C THR A 67 -16.84 -15.29 2.79
N GLN A 68 -17.35 -14.95 3.98
CA GLN A 68 -17.16 -13.63 4.58
C GLN A 68 -15.67 -13.39 4.91
N ILE A 69 -15.23 -12.14 4.80
CA ILE A 69 -13.82 -11.77 4.94
C ILE A 69 -13.34 -11.97 6.38
N GLU A 70 -14.22 -11.74 7.33
CA GLU A 70 -14.01 -11.89 8.76
C GLU A 70 -13.73 -13.36 9.10
N GLU A 71 -14.52 -14.28 8.55
CA GLU A 71 -14.32 -15.72 8.73
C GLU A 71 -13.00 -16.20 8.13
N ILE A 72 -12.66 -15.73 6.92
CA ILE A 72 -11.38 -16.06 6.28
C ILE A 72 -10.21 -15.52 7.11
N THR A 73 -10.35 -14.30 7.64
CA THR A 73 -9.32 -13.68 8.48
C THR A 73 -9.07 -14.51 9.73
N GLU A 74 -10.12 -14.93 10.44
CA GLU A 74 -9.97 -15.70 11.67
C GLU A 74 -9.37 -17.09 11.40
N LYS A 75 -9.79 -17.77 10.33
CA LYS A 75 -9.25 -19.08 9.92
C LYS A 75 -7.78 -19.05 9.49
N LEU A 76 -7.29 -17.92 8.97
CA LEU A 76 -5.90 -17.77 8.51
C LEU A 76 -4.98 -17.08 9.53
N LYS A 77 -5.52 -16.65 10.67
CA LYS A 77 -4.79 -15.93 11.73
C LYS A 77 -3.61 -16.71 12.29
N ASN A 78 -3.77 -18.02 12.45
CA ASN A 78 -2.70 -18.94 12.90
C ASN A 78 -1.51 -19.03 11.93
N GLN A 79 -1.68 -18.58 10.69
CA GLN A 79 -0.64 -18.50 9.67
C GLN A 79 -0.06 -17.09 9.52
N GLY A 80 -0.30 -16.22 10.52
CA GLY A 80 0.25 -14.87 10.58
C GLY A 80 -0.50 -13.83 9.76
N VAL A 81 -1.68 -14.16 9.21
CA VAL A 81 -2.55 -13.19 8.52
C VAL A 81 -3.21 -12.27 9.54
N THR A 82 -3.03 -10.95 9.37
CA THR A 82 -3.59 -9.91 10.24
C THR A 82 -4.77 -9.19 9.61
N ARG A 83 -4.87 -9.20 8.28
CA ARG A 83 -5.97 -8.57 7.55
C ARG A 83 -6.16 -9.22 6.19
N VAL A 84 -7.42 -9.44 5.81
CA VAL A 84 -7.82 -9.92 4.50
C VAL A 84 -8.61 -8.82 3.77
N ARG A 85 -8.37 -8.66 2.47
CA ARG A 85 -9.15 -7.76 1.62
C ARG A 85 -9.41 -8.40 0.27
N ARG A 86 -10.66 -8.38 -0.19
CA ARG A 86 -11.00 -8.82 -1.54
C ARG A 86 -10.62 -7.78 -2.59
N ILE A 87 -10.04 -8.24 -3.70
CA ILE A 87 -9.90 -7.39 -4.89
C ILE A 87 -11.26 -7.38 -5.60
N SER A 88 -11.79 -6.19 -5.84
CA SER A 88 -13.03 -6.00 -6.60
C SER A 88 -12.76 -5.23 -7.88
N ILE A 89 -13.52 -5.54 -8.91
CA ILE A 89 -13.48 -4.86 -10.21
C ILE A 89 -14.82 -4.16 -10.45
N ARG A 90 -14.79 -3.02 -11.14
CA ARG A 90 -16.02 -2.39 -11.63
C ARG A 90 -16.30 -2.89 -13.04
N LYS A 91 -17.47 -3.48 -13.26
CA LYS A 91 -18.00 -3.84 -14.59
C LYS A 91 -19.41 -3.29 -14.70
N SER A 92 -19.69 -2.52 -15.75
CA SER A 92 -21.01 -1.93 -16.02
C SER A 92 -21.62 -1.19 -14.81
N GLY A 93 -20.81 -0.41 -14.10
CA GLY A 93 -21.25 0.34 -12.91
C GLY A 93 -21.36 -0.48 -11.61
N GLN A 94 -21.32 -1.81 -11.67
CA GLN A 94 -21.40 -2.68 -10.50
C GLN A 94 -20.00 -3.07 -10.00
N LEU A 95 -19.85 -3.14 -8.68
CA LEU A 95 -18.61 -3.58 -8.02
C LEU A 95 -18.67 -5.09 -7.77
N LEU A 96 -17.91 -5.86 -8.54
CA LEU A 96 -17.86 -7.31 -8.47
C LEU A 96 -16.62 -7.77 -7.72
N GLY A 97 -16.79 -8.59 -6.70
CA GLY A 97 -15.68 -9.26 -6.02
C GLY A 97 -15.01 -10.26 -6.96
N THR A 98 -13.68 -10.35 -6.90
CA THR A 98 -12.91 -11.38 -7.63
C THR A 98 -12.55 -12.55 -6.72
N LYS A 99 -12.01 -13.63 -7.32
CA LYS A 99 -11.42 -14.76 -6.60
C LYS A 99 -10.08 -14.45 -5.90
N HIS A 100 -9.61 -13.21 -5.99
CA HIS A 100 -8.30 -12.79 -5.49
C HIS A 100 -8.45 -12.06 -4.15
N LEU A 101 -7.69 -12.53 -3.15
CA LEU A 101 -7.60 -11.90 -1.85
C LEU A 101 -6.19 -11.35 -1.64
N VAL A 102 -6.12 -10.15 -1.08
CA VAL A 102 -4.89 -9.58 -0.53
C VAL A 102 -4.84 -9.92 0.95
N LEU A 103 -3.84 -10.71 1.34
CA LEU A 103 -3.52 -11.05 2.72
C LEU A 103 -2.43 -10.09 3.21
N THR A 104 -2.61 -9.53 4.40
CA THR A 104 -1.58 -8.78 5.12
C THR A 104 -0.99 -9.70 6.17
N PHE A 105 0.33 -9.86 6.21
CA PHE A 105 1.06 -10.66 7.19
C PHE A 105 1.89 -9.76 8.09
N HIS A 106 2.02 -10.13 9.36
CA HIS A 106 2.96 -9.48 10.27
C HIS A 106 4.38 -9.99 10.00
N GLY A 107 5.31 -9.10 9.64
CA GLY A 107 6.70 -9.41 9.30
C GLY A 107 7.12 -8.89 7.94
N SER A 108 8.44 -8.88 7.71
CA SER A 108 9.06 -8.40 6.47
C SER A 108 9.18 -9.47 5.37
N LYS A 109 9.10 -10.76 5.71
CA LYS A 109 9.21 -11.86 4.75
C LYS A 109 7.83 -12.42 4.41
N LEU A 110 7.49 -12.41 3.12
CA LEU A 110 6.27 -13.00 2.62
C LEU A 110 6.39 -14.54 2.64
N PRO A 111 5.40 -15.29 3.18
CA PRO A 111 5.38 -16.74 3.04
C PRO A 111 5.16 -17.12 1.57
N GLU A 112 5.74 -18.23 1.12
CA GLU A 112 5.55 -18.73 -0.25
C GLU A 112 4.14 -19.29 -0.50
N SER A 113 3.50 -19.77 0.57
CA SER A 113 2.17 -20.37 0.51
C SER A 113 1.44 -20.32 1.85
N ILE A 114 0.12 -20.46 1.80
CA ILE A 114 -0.73 -20.72 2.97
C ILE A 114 -1.52 -22.01 2.76
N LYS A 115 -1.98 -22.61 3.85
CA LYS A 115 -2.93 -23.72 3.86
C LYS A 115 -4.35 -23.18 4.05
N ALA A 116 -5.26 -23.55 3.17
CA ALA A 116 -6.69 -23.25 3.26
C ALA A 116 -7.48 -24.55 3.10
N GLY A 117 -7.99 -25.08 4.22
CA GLY A 117 -8.55 -26.44 4.25
C GLY A 117 -7.50 -27.49 3.87
N TYR A 118 -7.80 -28.27 2.84
CA TYR A 118 -6.88 -29.28 2.28
C TYR A 118 -5.91 -28.71 1.23
N MET A 119 -6.09 -27.45 0.80
CA MET A 119 -5.30 -26.85 -0.28
C MET A 119 -4.10 -26.07 0.23
N LYS A 120 -3.02 -26.11 -0.55
CA LYS A 120 -1.85 -25.24 -0.42
C LYS A 120 -1.92 -24.15 -1.51
N LEU A 121 -2.16 -22.90 -1.12
CA LEU A 121 -2.30 -21.78 -2.04
C LEU A 121 -0.99 -21.00 -2.09
N ALA A 122 -0.44 -20.82 -3.29
CA ALA A 122 0.72 -19.96 -3.50
C ALA A 122 0.39 -18.50 -3.18
N VAL A 123 1.28 -17.85 -2.45
CA VAL A 123 1.18 -16.44 -2.08
C VAL A 123 2.16 -15.65 -2.95
N ARG A 124 1.62 -14.77 -3.80
CA ARG A 124 2.42 -13.89 -4.66
C ARG A 124 2.54 -12.51 -4.04
N HIS A 125 3.63 -11.78 -4.27
CA HIS A 125 3.74 -10.40 -3.80
C HIS A 125 2.58 -9.53 -4.32
N TYR A 126 2.00 -8.73 -3.43
CA TYR A 126 0.97 -7.76 -3.80
C TYR A 126 1.59 -6.40 -4.09
N PHE A 127 1.60 -6.01 -5.36
CA PHE A 127 2.01 -4.69 -5.80
C PHE A 127 0.77 -3.84 -6.11
N PRO A 128 0.40 -2.86 -5.27
CA PRO A 128 -0.76 -2.01 -5.52
C PRO A 128 -0.56 -1.17 -6.80
N ASN A 129 -1.65 -0.67 -7.38
CA ASN A 129 -1.53 0.29 -8.48
C ASN A 129 -1.10 1.66 -7.92
N PRO A 130 -0.34 2.45 -8.71
CA PRO A 130 0.01 3.81 -8.37
C PRO A 130 -1.18 4.60 -7.84
N LEU A 131 -0.99 5.21 -6.68
CA LEU A 131 -2.03 6.00 -6.04
C LEU A 131 -2.19 7.31 -6.81
N ARG A 132 -3.40 7.58 -7.31
CA ARG A 132 -3.72 8.80 -8.07
C ARG A 132 -4.65 9.69 -7.26
N GLY A 133 -4.26 10.95 -7.08
CA GLY A 133 -5.10 11.94 -6.42
C GLY A 133 -6.26 12.32 -7.33
N PHE A 134 -7.49 11.87 -7.03
CA PHE A 134 -8.66 12.11 -7.90
C PHE A 134 -9.07 13.57 -8.05
N ASN A 135 -8.50 14.50 -7.26
CA ASN A 135 -8.72 15.93 -7.42
C ASN A 135 -7.77 16.54 -8.46
N CYS A 136 -6.45 16.40 -8.27
CA CYS A 136 -5.45 17.01 -9.14
C CYS A 136 -4.85 16.07 -10.21
N GLN A 137 -5.28 14.81 -10.23
CA GLN A 137 -4.87 13.74 -11.16
C GLN A 137 -3.39 13.31 -11.10
N ARG A 138 -2.60 13.89 -10.19
CA ARG A 138 -1.19 13.51 -9.99
C ARG A 138 -1.04 12.23 -9.18
N PHE A 139 0.05 11.51 -9.40
CA PHE A 139 0.39 10.31 -8.62
C PHE A 139 0.94 10.65 -7.22
N GLY A 140 1.00 9.63 -6.36
CA GLY A 140 1.67 9.66 -5.06
C GLY A 140 0.81 10.03 -3.85
N HIS A 141 -0.47 10.38 -4.02
CA HIS A 141 -1.32 10.79 -2.89
C HIS A 141 -2.80 10.52 -3.09
N SER A 142 -3.53 10.41 -1.98
CA SER A 142 -4.99 10.20 -1.96
C SER A 142 -5.73 11.52 -2.17
N LYS A 143 -7.05 11.46 -2.44
CA LYS A 143 -7.90 12.65 -2.49
C LYS A 143 -7.88 13.43 -1.16
N ALA A 144 -7.92 12.73 -0.02
CA ALA A 144 -7.93 13.34 1.31
C ALA A 144 -6.62 14.10 1.64
N SER A 145 -5.50 13.68 1.04
CA SER A 145 -4.19 14.33 1.23
C SER A 145 -3.83 15.28 0.10
N CYS A 146 -4.73 15.51 -0.86
CA CYS A 146 -4.49 16.35 -2.01
C CYS A 146 -4.51 17.83 -1.63
N ARG A 147 -3.46 18.55 -2.04
CA ARG A 147 -3.36 20.02 -1.93
C ARG A 147 -3.41 20.73 -3.27
N GLY A 148 -3.53 19.96 -4.37
CA GLY A 148 -3.66 20.51 -5.71
C GLY A 148 -5.08 20.95 -6.03
N THR A 149 -5.20 21.78 -7.07
CA THR A 149 -6.48 22.23 -7.63
C THR A 149 -7.19 21.11 -8.39
N LEU A 150 -8.52 21.27 -8.58
CA LEU A 150 -9.31 20.36 -9.41
C LEU A 150 -8.78 20.40 -10.85
N ALA A 151 -8.42 19.24 -11.37
CA ALA A 151 -7.96 19.05 -12.74
C ALA A 151 -8.75 17.93 -13.43
N CYS A 152 -9.08 18.14 -14.70
CA CYS A 152 -9.77 17.18 -15.53
C CYS A 152 -8.86 15.98 -15.83
N ALA A 153 -9.34 14.76 -15.59
CA ALA A 153 -8.55 13.56 -15.87
C ALA A 153 -8.38 13.29 -17.37
N ARG A 154 -9.22 13.88 -18.22
CA ARG A 154 -9.14 13.74 -19.68
C ARG A 154 -8.14 14.70 -20.30
N CYS A 155 -8.27 16.01 -20.05
CA CYS A 155 -7.47 17.05 -20.73
C CYS A 155 -6.43 17.76 -19.84
N ALA A 156 -6.31 17.39 -18.57
CA ALA A 156 -5.40 17.98 -17.59
C ALA A 156 -5.63 19.47 -17.25
N GLU A 157 -6.65 20.12 -17.83
CA GLU A 157 -6.99 21.51 -17.53
C GLU A 157 -7.67 21.63 -16.16
N THR A 158 -7.45 22.78 -15.50
CA THR A 158 -8.03 23.07 -14.20
C THR A 158 -9.43 23.68 -14.29
N GLY A 159 -10.22 23.55 -13.23
CA GLY A 159 -11.51 24.23 -13.09
C GLY A 159 -12.74 23.41 -13.48
N HIS A 160 -12.56 22.18 -13.98
CA HIS A 160 -13.64 21.23 -14.21
C HIS A 160 -13.19 19.79 -13.98
N ASP A 161 -14.14 18.86 -13.82
CA ASP A 161 -13.88 17.43 -13.76
C ASP A 161 -13.95 16.79 -15.17
N SER A 162 -13.87 15.46 -15.28
CA SER A 162 -13.94 14.80 -16.58
C SER A 162 -15.36 14.60 -17.11
N SER A 163 -16.39 14.99 -16.35
CA SER A 163 -17.78 14.68 -16.68
C SER A 163 -18.20 15.51 -17.89
N GLY A 164 -18.46 14.86 -19.02
CA GLY A 164 -18.82 15.55 -20.27
C GLY A 164 -17.66 16.28 -20.96
N CYS A 165 -16.42 16.10 -20.51
CA CYS A 165 -15.26 16.71 -21.16
C CYS A 165 -14.99 16.04 -22.51
N ILE A 166 -15.05 16.81 -23.60
CA ILE A 166 -14.76 16.35 -24.97
C ILE A 166 -13.41 16.83 -25.51
N ALA A 167 -12.67 17.62 -24.74
CA ALA A 167 -11.36 18.14 -25.14
C ALA A 167 -10.36 17.00 -25.46
N PRO A 168 -9.33 17.27 -26.28
CA PRO A 168 -8.28 16.31 -26.57
C PRO A 168 -7.64 15.75 -25.30
N GLU A 169 -7.30 14.47 -25.33
CA GLU A 169 -6.72 13.80 -24.17
C GLU A 169 -5.30 14.30 -23.90
N LYS A 170 -5.00 14.58 -22.64
CA LYS A 170 -3.71 15.05 -22.16
C LYS A 170 -3.47 14.57 -20.74
N CYS A 171 -2.31 13.97 -20.52
CA CYS A 171 -1.95 13.43 -19.22
C CYS A 171 -1.35 14.51 -18.32
N THR A 172 -1.85 14.61 -17.09
CA THR A 172 -1.32 15.57 -16.10
C THR A 172 0.13 15.26 -15.72
N ASN A 173 0.51 13.98 -15.73
CA ASN A 173 1.79 13.47 -15.22
C ASN A 173 2.90 13.50 -16.28
N CYS A 174 2.68 12.89 -17.45
CA CYS A 174 3.70 12.82 -18.51
C CYS A 174 3.49 13.79 -19.69
N LYS A 175 2.38 14.55 -19.70
CA LYS A 175 1.98 15.46 -20.79
C LYS A 175 1.67 14.80 -22.14
N GLY A 176 1.61 13.47 -22.21
CA GLY A 176 1.26 12.72 -23.44
C GLY A 176 -0.24 12.73 -23.77
N SER A 177 -0.55 12.33 -25.00
CA SER A 177 -1.91 12.31 -25.58
C SER A 177 -2.77 11.12 -25.12
N HIS A 178 -3.02 11.05 -23.82
CA HIS A 178 -3.89 10.04 -23.21
C HIS A 178 -4.45 10.57 -21.88
N THR A 179 -5.53 9.97 -21.40
CA THR A 179 -6.09 10.32 -20.07
C THR A 179 -5.11 10.08 -18.91
N SER A 180 -5.24 10.87 -17.85
CA SER A 180 -4.41 10.78 -16.64
C SER A 180 -4.58 9.46 -15.83
N PHE A 181 -5.45 8.55 -16.27
CA PHE A 181 -5.62 7.20 -15.69
C PHE A 181 -5.15 6.08 -16.62
N SER A 182 -4.49 6.40 -17.73
CA SER A 182 -3.96 5.38 -18.65
C SER A 182 -2.85 4.53 -18.00
N HIS A 183 -2.95 3.22 -18.17
CA HIS A 183 -1.93 2.25 -17.77
C HIS A 183 -0.71 2.23 -18.70
N SER A 184 -0.81 2.81 -19.91
CA SER A 184 0.31 2.97 -20.82
C SER A 184 1.14 4.25 -20.57
N CYS A 185 0.76 5.05 -19.56
CA CYS A 185 1.47 6.28 -19.22
C CYS A 185 2.89 5.96 -18.70
N PRO A 186 3.96 6.56 -19.24
CA PRO A 186 5.32 6.34 -18.74
C PRO A 186 5.49 6.65 -17.25
N SER A 187 4.86 7.72 -16.77
CA SER A 187 4.87 8.04 -15.33
C SER A 187 4.11 7.01 -14.50
N TRP A 188 3.06 6.38 -15.04
CA TRP A 188 2.36 5.30 -14.34
C TRP A 188 3.22 4.04 -14.24
N ILE A 189 3.91 3.68 -15.33
CA ILE A 189 4.81 2.52 -15.37
C ILE A 189 5.94 2.71 -14.37
N PHE A 190 6.59 3.88 -14.39
CA PHE A 190 7.64 4.22 -13.43
C PHE A 190 7.14 4.15 -11.97
N GLU A 191 6.00 4.76 -11.66
CA GLU A 191 5.41 4.68 -10.31
C GLU A 191 5.07 3.24 -9.92
N LYS A 192 4.68 2.39 -10.89
CA LYS A 192 4.38 0.99 -10.65
C LYS A 192 5.64 0.21 -10.28
N GLU A 193 6.76 0.49 -10.96
CA GLU A 193 8.08 -0.11 -10.70
C GLU A 193 8.69 0.34 -9.38
N VAL A 194 8.51 1.60 -8.98
CA VAL A 194 9.00 2.12 -7.69
C VAL A 194 8.21 1.55 -6.50
N ILE A 195 6.93 1.22 -6.71
CA ILE A 195 6.07 0.64 -5.68
C ILE A 195 6.21 -0.89 -5.59
N SER A 196 6.68 -1.53 -6.67
CA SER A 196 6.93 -2.97 -6.71
C SER A 196 8.21 -3.35 -5.98
#